data_AF-A0A5K1FFL3-F1
#
_entry.id   AF-A0A5K1FFL3-F1
#
_cell.length_a   1.000
_cell.length_b   1.000
_cell.length_c   1.000
_cell.angle_alpha   90.00
_cell.angle_beta   90.00
_cell.angle_gamma   90.00
#
_symmetry.space_group_name_H-M   'P 1'
#
loop_
_entity.id
_entity.type
_entity.pdbx_description
1 polymer ?
#
loop_
_entity_poly.entity_id
_entity_poly.type
_entity_poly.pdbx_seq_one_letter_code
_entity_poly.pdbx_strand_id
1 'polypeptide(L)' 'MNMIRVSNIMGIEPKPFDPKTYVEEDVFVTDESGSKKRIRLEDNIVRWRNVRNRDGTLS' A
#
# COMPACT_ATOMS: atom_id res chain seq x y z
N MET A 1 -12.86 5.48 18.21
CA MET A 1 -12.93 4.73 16.94
C MET A 1 -12.56 5.69 15.83
N ASN A 2 -11.49 5.40 15.07
CA ASN A 2 -10.99 6.32 14.05
C ASN A 2 -11.39 5.77 12.69
N MET A 3 -12.02 6.61 11.87
CA MET A 3 -12.49 6.26 10.53
C MET A 3 -11.68 7.06 9.51
N ILE A 4 -11.11 6.36 8.53
CA ILE A 4 -10.37 6.97 7.43
C ILE A 4 -11.14 6.70 6.14
N ARG A 5 -11.44 7.76 5.38
CA ARG A 5 -12.01 7.65 4.02
C ARG A 5 -10.87 7.74 3.02
N VAL A 6 -10.84 6.82 2.05
CA VAL A 6 -9.82 6.76 1.00
C VAL A 6 -10.43 6.98 -0.37
N SER A 7 -9.61 7.47 -1.30
CA SER A 7 -9.96 7.63 -2.72
C SER A 7 -9.90 6.29 -3.45
N ASN A 8 -10.56 6.18 -4.60
CA ASN A 8 -10.60 4.97 -5.44
C ASN A 8 -9.21 4.54 -5.97
N ILE A 9 -8.22 5.45 -5.92
CA ILE A 9 -6.84 5.18 -6.32
C ILE A 9 -5.91 4.79 -5.15
N MET A 10 -6.45 4.71 -3.93
CA MET A 10 -5.69 4.42 -2.71
C MET A 10 -6.03 3.03 -2.19
N GLY A 11 -5.01 2.18 -2.04
CA GLY A 11 -5.14 0.89 -1.39
C GLY A 11 -4.77 0.94 0.10
N ILE A 12 -5.32 0.04 0.90
CA ILE A 12 -4.88 -0.21 2.27
C ILE A 12 -4.59 -1.71 2.37
N GLU A 13 -3.36 -2.08 2.70
CA GLU A 13 -3.00 -3.47 2.99
C GLU A 13 -3.25 -3.75 4.48
N PRO A 14 -4.21 -4.62 4.83
CA PRO A 14 -4.48 -4.94 6.22
C PRO A 14 -3.37 -5.77 6.88
N LYS A 15 -2.58 -6.52 6.10
CA LYS A 15 -1.50 -7.36 6.65
C LYS A 15 -0.21 -6.55 6.88
N PRO A 16 0.61 -6.94 7.86
CA PRO A 16 1.93 -6.36 8.00
C PRO A 16 2.78 -6.65 6.76
N PHE A 17 3.46 -5.63 6.28
CA PHE A 17 4.39 -5.69 5.17
C PHE A 17 5.68 -6.40 5.57
N ASP A 18 6.04 -7.42 4.79
CA ASP A 18 7.33 -8.12 4.88
C ASP A 18 8.17 -7.82 3.62
N PRO A 19 9.28 -7.07 3.75
CA PRO A 19 10.17 -6.78 2.63
C PRO A 19 10.79 -8.03 1.99
N LYS A 20 10.88 -9.16 2.71
CA LYS A 20 11.53 -10.38 2.19
C LYS A 20 10.66 -11.14 1.20
N THR A 21 9.34 -11.05 1.37
CA THR A 21 8.36 -11.72 0.50
C THR A 21 7.75 -10.76 -0.51
N TYR A 22 8.07 -9.46 -0.42
CA TYR A 22 7.53 -8.46 -1.32
C TYR A 22 8.09 -8.62 -2.73
N VAL A 23 7.18 -8.63 -3.70
CA VAL A 23 7.49 -8.61 -5.13
C VAL A 23 6.76 -7.40 -5.70
N GLU A 24 7.50 -6.53 -6.39
CA GLU A 24 6.94 -5.37 -7.06
C GLU A 24 6.12 -5.84 -8.27
N GLU A 25 4.83 -5.56 -8.26
CA GLU A 25 3.92 -5.86 -9.37
C GLU A 25 3.56 -4.56 -10.08
N ASP A 26 3.88 -4.47 -11.37
CA ASP A 26 3.46 -3.37 -12.26
C ASP A 26 1.92 -3.40 -12.45
N VAL A 27 1.17 -2.80 -11.52
CA VAL A 27 -0.29 -2.73 -11.60
C VAL A 27 -0.72 -1.46 -12.33
N PHE A 28 -1.11 -1.61 -13.59
CA PHE A 28 -1.71 -0.54 -14.41
C PHE A 28 -3.24 -0.63 -14.35
N VAL A 29 -3.90 0.38 -13.75
CA VAL A 29 -5.36 0.52 -13.83
C VAL A 29 -5.72 1.55 -14.91
N THR A 30 -6.70 1.18 -15.74
CA THR A 30 -7.27 2.08 -16.75
C THR A 30 -8.39 2.88 -16.10
N ASP A 31 -8.41 4.19 -16.31
CA ASP A 31 -9.45 5.08 -15.78
C ASP A 31 -10.82 4.77 -16.44
N GLU A 32 -11.91 5.12 -15.75
CA GLU A 32 -13.30 4.92 -16.23
C GLU A 32 -13.61 5.70 -17.52
N SER A 33 -12.77 6.69 -17.86
CA SER A 33 -12.80 7.44 -19.13
C SER A 33 -12.13 6.73 -20.32
N GLY A 34 -11.62 5.50 -20.14
CA GLY A 34 -10.87 4.76 -21.17
C GLY A 34 -9.46 5.31 -21.46
N SER A 35 -9.07 6.40 -20.77
CA SER A 35 -7.73 6.96 -20.85
C SER A 35 -6.79 6.12 -19.98
N LYS A 36 -5.76 5.51 -20.59
CA LYS A 36 -4.66 4.87 -19.86
C LYS A 36 -3.80 5.93 -19.16
N LYS A 37 -4.32 6.55 -18.09
CA LYS A 37 -3.45 7.28 -17.16
C LYS A 37 -2.58 6.23 -16.48
N ARG A 38 -1.26 6.31 -16.67
CA ARG A 38 -0.27 5.48 -15.98
C ARG A 38 -0.20 5.95 -14.52
N ILE A 39 -1.20 5.58 -13.73
CA ILE A 39 -1.15 5.78 -12.29
C ILE A 39 -0.47 4.53 -11.72
N ARG A 40 0.74 4.71 -11.18
CA ARG A 40 1.42 3.67 -10.40
C ARG A 40 0.69 3.52 -9.09
N LEU A 41 -0.11 2.47 -8.96
CA LEU A 41 -0.88 2.23 -7.74
C LEU A 41 0.00 1.64 -6.63
N GLU A 42 1.15 1.06 -6.96
CA GLU A 42 2.13 0.53 -6.01
C GLU A 42 2.60 1.56 -4.97
N ASP A 43 2.73 2.81 -5.41
CA ASP A 43 3.09 3.98 -4.59
C ASP A 43 1.91 4.50 -3.74
N ASN A 44 0.67 4.13 -4.10
CA ASN A 44 -0.57 4.62 -3.49
C ASN A 44 -1.24 3.58 -2.59
N ILE A 45 -0.46 2.67 -1.98
CA ILE A 45 -0.95 1.68 -1.02
C ILE A 45 -0.36 1.98 0.36
N VAL A 46 -1.24 2.26 1.33
CA VAL A 46 -0.86 2.35 2.74
C VAL A 46 -0.55 0.95 3.25
N ARG A 47 0.66 0.77 3.76
CA ARG A 47 1.13 -0.47 4.37
C ARG A 47 1.73 -0.17 5.75
N TRP A 48 1.70 -1.14 6.63
CA TRP A 48 2.28 -1.04 7.96
C TRP A 48 3.18 -2.25 8.20
N ARG A 49 4.19 -2.14 9.06
CA ARG A 49 5.02 -3.28 9.48
C ARG A 49 5.41 -3.11 10.93
N ASN A 50 5.68 -4.23 11.60
CA ASN A 50 6.31 -4.20 12.92
C ASN A 50 7.83 -4.17 12.73
N VAL A 51 8.49 -3.18 13.32
CA VAL A 51 9.94 -3.10 13.39
C VAL A 51 10.37 -3.44 14.81
N ARG A 52 11.30 -4.39 14.95
CA ARG A 52 11.90 -4.70 16.24
C ARG A 52 13.08 -3.77 16.51
N ASN A 53 12.96 -2.97 17.56
CA ASN A 53 13.99 -2.04 18.00
C ASN A 53 15.10 -2.76 18.75
N ARG A 54 16.24 -2.08 18.93
CA ARG A 54 17.42 -2.64 19.62
C ARG A 54 17.14 -3.00 21.08
N ASP A 55 16.22 -2.29 21.72
CA ASP A 55 15.75 -2.53 23.08
C ASP A 55 14.72 -3.68 23.20
N GLY A 56 14.37 -4.30 22.07
CA GLY A 56 13.44 -5.42 22.01
C GLY A 56 11.97 -5.01 21.86
N THR A 57 11.65 -3.72 21.85
CA THR A 57 10.29 -3.21 21.62
C THR A 57 9.86 -3.34 20.15
N LEU A 58 8.55 -3.31 19.90
CA LEU A 58 7.96 -3.29 18.55
C LEU A 58 7.39 -1.89 18.27
N SER A 59 7.65 -1.36 17.08
CA SER A 59 7.13 -0.09 16.56
C SER A 59 6.58 -0.22 15.16
#